data_AF-A0AAV2V0R9-F1
#
_entry.id   AF-A0AAV2V0R9-F1
#
_cell.length_a   1.000
_cell.length_b   1.000
_cell.length_c   1.000
_cell.angle_alpha   90.00
_cell.angle_beta   90.00
_cell.angle_gamma   90.00
#
_symmetry.space_group_name_H-M   'P 1'
#
loop_
_entity.id
_entity.type
_entity.pdbx_description
1 polymer ?
#
loop_
_entity_poly.entity_id
_entity_poly.type
_entity_poly.pdbx_seq_one_letter_code
_entity_poly.pdbx_strand_id
1 'polypeptide(L)'
;MTQKTLTLPNWFVTDNDRAKARIKYELKQLETQLGKCVKQPDDTAFSKNKHLLYMALADKYSEYLKLIDIDSKFKQFVGVEIPKDISYPEACNRIMHLKQKRSAAVNLLEEAKIIIEISSLYQCLAKAIEPNEVSDVSNHLILNQFDKLKQLFKKENLELWLSTLVDLWNHNSTLLREPAKLFRNWDLEEQTIALCFFSESEVVNLVNAIFFYKLYPDKLFNELIHPEKLVSVRMRLGFLHEFIELLQKQLHSNALQYGLNPGIDFLFHGEELPQGIMIEVNEVYRDIIQLAVKNLRVQFTPENNEKVTLERLHDLGRAYKFWFNPNRLIDAVMVLQQRLVTESISQEEDLETFHQEMLVLYRQLTTTECLDLYGYFANNDSRYLLYTLYSINNGYSLDWLPSLNSSERNAIARVYQALKCVMEALRVELKNRFITTEPYLYDLGKKEIHTGRRNREAVFRIIAIYGCERIVMSDSLERLFNLIEEPNQQFE
;
A
#
# COMPACT_ATOMS: atom_id res chain seq x y z
N MET A 1 51.47 47.49 -43.71
CA MET A 1 52.03 47.19 -42.37
C MET A 1 50.87 46.91 -41.41
N THR A 2 50.86 45.69 -40.87
CA THR A 2 50.22 45.23 -39.63
C THR A 2 48.77 45.64 -39.36
N GLN A 3 47.83 44.84 -39.90
CA GLN A 3 46.50 44.71 -39.30
C GLN A 3 46.62 43.97 -37.96
N LYS A 4 46.12 44.60 -36.89
CA LYS A 4 45.92 44.00 -35.59
C LYS A 4 44.87 42.88 -35.71
N THR A 5 45.29 41.62 -35.66
CA THR A 5 44.39 40.50 -35.42
C THR A 5 43.94 40.56 -33.96
N LEU A 6 42.70 41.03 -33.74
CA LEU A 6 41.96 40.81 -32.51
C LEU A 6 41.78 39.30 -32.33
N THR A 7 42.46 38.72 -31.35
CA THR A 7 42.22 37.35 -30.91
C THR A 7 40.79 37.25 -30.37
N LEU A 8 39.93 36.56 -31.12
CA LEU A 8 38.59 36.18 -30.68
C LEU A 8 38.69 35.43 -29.34
N PRO A 9 37.92 35.81 -28.31
CA PRO A 9 37.96 35.12 -27.03
C PRO A 9 37.34 33.73 -27.13
N ASN A 10 37.96 32.77 -26.46
CA ASN A 10 37.61 31.35 -26.39
C ASN A 10 36.10 31.12 -26.13
N TRP A 11 35.36 30.81 -27.20
CA TRP A 11 33.95 30.41 -27.14
C TRP A 11 33.74 28.88 -27.12
N PHE A 12 34.82 28.11 -27.16
CA PHE A 12 34.75 26.65 -27.19
C PHE A 12 34.77 26.07 -25.77
N VAL A 13 33.69 25.39 -25.40
CA VAL A 13 33.62 24.54 -24.20
C VAL A 13 34.75 23.51 -24.29
N THR A 14 35.73 23.60 -23.39
CA THR A 14 36.84 22.65 -23.35
C THR A 14 36.38 21.33 -22.73
N ASP A 15 37.09 20.23 -23.01
CA ASP A 15 36.80 18.95 -22.35
C ASP A 15 36.96 19.04 -20.82
N ASN A 16 37.78 19.97 -20.33
CA ASN A 16 37.90 20.29 -18.91
C ASN A 16 36.60 20.94 -18.37
N ASP A 17 35.95 21.80 -19.13
CA ASP A 17 34.66 22.40 -18.74
C ASP A 17 33.55 21.35 -18.69
N ARG A 18 33.56 20.39 -19.62
CA ARG A 18 32.64 19.23 -19.61
C ARG A 18 32.88 18.33 -18.40
N ALA A 19 34.15 18.04 -18.08
CA ALA A 19 34.52 17.26 -16.91
C ALA A 19 34.09 17.94 -15.60
N LYS A 20 34.29 19.25 -15.47
CA LYS A 20 33.82 20.05 -14.33
C LYS A 20 32.30 20.02 -14.18
N ALA A 21 31.56 20.19 -15.28
CA ALA A 21 30.10 20.13 -15.27
C ALA A 21 29.59 18.74 -14.83
N ARG A 22 30.22 17.67 -15.30
CA ARG A 22 29.90 16.29 -14.92
C ARG A 22 30.13 16.05 -13.42
N ILE A 23 31.28 16.45 -12.87
CA ILE A 23 31.54 16.29 -11.43
C ILE A 23 30.58 17.13 -10.58
N LYS A 24 30.23 18.35 -11.01
CA LYS A 24 29.21 19.17 -10.32
C LYS A 24 27.84 18.50 -10.29
N TYR A 25 27.45 17.83 -11.38
CA TYR A 25 26.21 17.08 -11.45
C TYR A 25 26.23 15.86 -10.51
N GLU A 26 27.31 15.07 -10.53
CA GLU A 26 27.51 13.91 -9.64
C GLU A 26 27.50 14.32 -8.16
N LEU A 27 28.18 15.42 -7.81
CA LEU A 27 28.14 15.98 -6.45
C LEU A 27 26.72 16.38 -6.02
N LYS A 28 25.94 17.01 -6.90
CA LYS A 28 24.55 17.38 -6.59
C LYS A 28 23.65 16.16 -6.37
N GLN A 29 23.87 15.08 -7.11
CA GLN A 29 23.15 13.81 -6.92
C GLN A 29 23.47 13.18 -5.55
N LEU A 30 24.76 13.05 -5.22
CA LEU A 30 25.21 12.50 -3.93
C LEU A 30 24.71 13.33 -2.74
N GLU A 31 24.70 14.65 -2.85
CA GLU A 31 24.18 15.55 -1.81
C GLU A 31 22.65 15.43 -1.64
N THR A 32 21.93 15.19 -2.74
CA THR A 32 20.48 14.96 -2.71
C THR A 32 20.15 13.62 -2.05
N GLN A 33 20.96 12.58 -2.32
CA GLN A 33 20.85 11.28 -1.65
C GLN A 33 21.12 11.42 -0.15
N LEU A 34 22.19 12.13 0.24
CA LEU A 34 22.51 12.40 1.64
C LEU A 34 21.40 13.18 2.35
N GLY A 35 20.84 14.22 1.73
CA GLY A 35 19.75 15.02 2.30
C GLY A 35 18.45 14.24 2.51
N LYS A 36 18.21 13.17 1.74
CA LYS A 36 17.10 12.25 1.96
C LYS A 36 17.37 11.28 3.12
N CYS A 37 18.63 10.87 3.31
CA CYS A 37 19.04 10.07 4.47
C CYS A 37 18.91 10.86 5.78
N VAL A 38 19.28 12.14 5.85
CA VAL A 38 19.24 12.88 7.14
C VAL A 38 17.82 13.07 7.72
N LYS A 39 16.75 12.91 6.92
CA LYS A 39 15.35 13.12 7.33
C LYS A 39 14.65 11.89 7.96
N GLN A 40 15.34 10.75 8.12
CA GLN A 40 14.76 9.51 8.64
C GLN A 40 15.44 9.07 9.95
N PRO A 41 14.73 8.41 10.88
CA PRO A 41 15.28 8.00 12.17
C PRO A 41 16.47 7.04 12.01
N ASP A 42 17.48 7.18 12.88
CA ASP A 42 18.76 6.47 12.81
C ASP A 42 18.62 4.98 13.19
N ASP A 43 18.71 4.09 12.19
CA ASP A 43 18.97 2.66 12.36
C ASP A 43 20.47 2.34 12.12
N THR A 44 20.99 1.26 12.72
CA THR A 44 22.41 0.85 12.61
C THR A 44 22.89 0.59 11.18
N ALA A 45 22.03 0.04 10.30
CA ALA A 45 22.33 -0.13 8.88
C ALA A 45 22.47 1.23 8.13
N PHE A 46 21.83 2.27 8.65
CA PHE A 46 21.86 3.62 8.10
C PHE A 46 23.20 4.31 8.34
N SER A 47 23.85 3.98 9.46
CA SER A 47 25.22 4.39 9.79
C SER A 47 26.20 4.01 8.68
N LYS A 48 26.10 2.77 8.16
CA LYS A 48 26.98 2.25 7.09
C LYS A 48 26.74 2.93 5.73
N ASN A 49 25.49 3.15 5.34
CA ASN A 49 25.16 3.85 4.10
C ASN A 49 25.53 5.34 4.17
N LYS A 50 25.35 5.98 5.33
CA LYS A 50 25.83 7.35 5.58
C LYS A 50 27.36 7.45 5.48
N HIS A 51 28.09 6.51 6.07
CA HIS A 51 29.54 6.43 5.98
C HIS A 51 30.02 6.33 4.52
N LEU A 52 29.45 5.42 3.72
CA LEU A 52 29.77 5.28 2.30
C LEU A 52 29.48 6.56 1.50
N LEU A 53 28.35 7.22 1.78
CA LEU A 53 28.00 8.49 1.14
C LEU A 53 28.95 9.63 1.52
N TYR A 54 29.40 9.70 2.78
CA TYR A 54 30.38 10.69 3.21
C TYR A 54 31.74 10.48 2.56
N MET A 55 32.20 9.23 2.44
CA MET A 55 33.43 8.90 1.73
C MET A 55 33.33 9.23 0.23
N ALA A 56 32.23 8.83 -0.42
CA ALA A 56 32.01 9.13 -1.85
C ALA A 56 31.95 10.64 -2.13
N LEU A 57 31.35 11.43 -1.23
CA LEU A 57 31.35 12.89 -1.32
C LEU A 57 32.78 13.45 -1.17
N ALA A 58 33.54 13.00 -0.17
CA ALA A 58 34.92 13.44 0.01
C ALA A 58 35.80 13.14 -1.22
N ASP A 59 35.68 11.94 -1.78
CA ASP A 59 36.44 11.52 -2.95
C ASP A 59 36.07 12.36 -4.18
N LYS A 60 34.78 12.62 -4.39
CA LYS A 60 34.30 13.46 -5.51
C LYS A 60 34.69 14.92 -5.37
N TYR A 61 34.72 15.46 -4.16
CA TYR A 61 35.28 16.80 -3.90
C TYR A 61 36.80 16.83 -4.17
N SER A 62 37.52 15.75 -3.87
CA SER A 62 38.94 15.60 -4.19
C SER A 62 39.20 15.46 -5.70
N GLU A 63 38.33 14.77 -6.44
CA GLU A 63 38.37 14.74 -7.92
C GLU A 63 38.10 16.11 -8.53
N TYR A 64 37.12 16.85 -7.99
CA TYR A 64 36.83 18.22 -8.41
C TYR A 64 38.03 19.15 -8.21
N LEU A 65 38.76 18.99 -7.09
CA LEU A 65 39.99 19.73 -6.81
C LEU A 65 41.07 19.48 -7.86
N LYS A 66 41.25 18.23 -8.32
CA LYS A 66 42.24 17.88 -9.36
C LYS A 66 41.96 18.55 -10.71
N LEU A 67 40.70 18.86 -11.02
CA LEU A 67 40.33 19.60 -12.24
C LEU A 67 40.53 21.12 -12.13
N ILE A 68 40.65 21.64 -10.91
CA ILE A 68 40.90 23.06 -10.62
C ILE A 68 42.40 23.31 -10.42
N ASP A 69 43.13 22.37 -9.82
CA ASP A 69 44.57 22.43 -9.56
C ASP A 69 45.39 21.60 -10.56
N ILE A 70 45.34 21.97 -11.84
CA ILE A 70 46.02 21.24 -12.93
C ILE A 70 47.55 21.21 -12.72
N ASP A 71 48.12 22.24 -12.07
CA ASP A 71 49.56 22.39 -11.84
C ASP A 71 50.03 21.87 -10.45
N SER A 72 49.15 21.25 -9.65
CA SER A 72 49.47 20.80 -8.29
C SER A 72 50.01 21.90 -7.35
N LYS A 73 49.66 23.17 -7.59
CA LYS A 73 50.13 24.32 -6.81
C LYS A 73 49.51 24.39 -5.42
N PHE A 74 48.38 23.68 -5.20
CA PHE A 74 47.60 23.75 -3.96
C PHE A 74 47.79 22.51 -3.05
N LYS A 75 48.70 21.58 -3.40
CA LYS A 75 49.13 20.46 -2.52
C LYS A 75 49.77 20.91 -1.20
N GLN A 76 50.09 22.19 -1.03
CA GLN A 76 50.64 22.74 0.22
C GLN A 76 49.58 23.03 1.31
N PHE A 77 48.28 22.94 1.01
CA PHE A 77 47.20 23.23 1.97
C PHE A 77 46.73 22.02 2.79
N VAL A 78 47.54 20.96 2.88
CA VAL A 78 47.22 19.71 3.62
C VAL A 78 47.10 19.90 5.15
N GLY A 79 47.29 21.11 5.66
CA GLY A 79 47.15 21.45 7.08
C GLY A 79 45.98 22.39 7.39
N VAL A 80 44.77 22.15 6.86
CA VAL A 80 43.59 22.82 7.43
C VAL A 80 43.35 22.19 8.81
N GLU A 81 43.63 22.95 9.87
CA GLU A 81 43.34 22.57 11.25
C GLU A 81 41.84 22.38 11.42
N ILE A 82 41.37 21.15 11.29
CA ILE A 82 40.01 20.78 11.65
C ILE A 82 40.05 20.43 13.14
N PRO A 83 39.28 21.14 13.99
CA PRO A 83 39.14 20.77 15.39
C PRO A 83 38.80 19.28 15.51
N LYS A 84 39.55 18.55 16.34
CA LYS A 84 39.39 17.09 16.49
C LYS A 84 38.02 16.66 17.02
N ASP A 85 37.21 17.60 17.55
CA ASP A 85 35.93 17.34 18.20
C ASP A 85 34.78 18.22 17.64
N ILE A 86 34.61 18.28 16.31
CA ILE A 86 33.44 18.96 15.73
C ILE A 86 32.19 18.07 15.87
N SER A 87 31.13 18.60 16.48
CA SER A 87 29.84 17.91 16.57
C SER A 87 29.15 17.76 15.19
N TYR A 88 28.38 16.69 14.99
CA TYR A 88 27.68 16.41 13.73
C TYR A 88 26.86 17.60 13.18
N PRO A 89 26.05 18.32 14.00
CA PRO A 89 25.27 19.46 13.52
C PRO A 89 26.17 20.64 13.10
N GLU A 90 27.28 20.84 13.80
CA GLU A 90 28.24 21.91 13.52
C GLU A 90 29.01 21.65 12.22
N ALA A 91 29.41 20.41 11.96
CA ALA A 91 30.01 20.00 10.69
C ALA A 91 29.05 20.21 9.52
N CYS A 92 27.76 19.83 9.67
CA CYS A 92 26.75 20.02 8.62
C CYS A 92 26.50 21.51 8.32
N ASN A 93 26.38 22.34 9.35
CA ASN A 93 26.21 23.79 9.19
C ASN A 93 27.43 24.44 8.51
N ARG A 94 28.65 24.01 8.88
CA ARG A 94 29.89 24.50 8.27
C ARG A 94 30.00 24.10 6.80
N ILE A 95 29.64 22.87 6.44
CA ILE A 95 29.57 22.41 5.04
C ILE A 95 28.58 23.27 4.24
N MET A 96 27.40 23.57 4.80
CA MET A 96 26.39 24.39 4.13
C MET A 96 26.90 25.83 3.86
N HIS A 97 27.54 26.45 4.86
CA HIS A 97 28.14 27.77 4.71
C HIS A 97 29.29 27.80 3.69
N LEU A 98 30.14 26.77 3.69
CA LEU A 98 31.24 26.63 2.72
C LEU A 98 30.71 26.46 1.29
N LYS A 99 29.61 25.73 1.09
CA LYS A 99 28.97 25.60 -0.23
C LYS A 99 28.41 26.93 -0.75
N GLN A 100 27.80 27.73 0.12
CA GLN A 100 27.32 29.07 -0.23
C GLN A 100 28.50 30.00 -0.58
N LYS A 101 29.59 29.93 0.20
CA LYS A 101 30.81 30.69 -0.07
C LYS A 101 31.47 30.27 -1.40
N ARG A 102 31.42 28.98 -1.75
CA ARG A 102 31.90 28.47 -3.05
C ARG A 102 31.15 29.10 -4.22
N SER A 103 29.82 29.22 -4.15
CA SER A 103 29.04 29.84 -5.22
C SER A 103 29.32 31.34 -5.41
N ALA A 104 29.91 31.99 -4.40
CA ALA A 104 30.30 33.40 -4.42
C ALA A 104 31.82 33.62 -4.62
N ALA A 105 32.60 32.55 -4.77
CA ALA A 105 34.05 32.66 -4.90
C ALA A 105 34.43 33.25 -6.26
N VAL A 106 35.22 34.32 -6.24
CA VAL A 106 35.68 35.04 -7.43
C VAL A 106 37.08 34.56 -7.87
N ASN A 107 37.81 33.89 -6.97
CA ASN A 107 39.17 33.41 -7.20
C ASN A 107 39.27 31.88 -7.09
N LEU A 108 39.97 31.26 -8.04
CA LEU A 108 40.24 29.81 -8.08
C LEU A 108 40.98 29.31 -6.83
N LEU A 109 41.84 30.15 -6.23
CA LEU A 109 42.57 29.81 -5.00
C LEU A 109 41.62 29.71 -3.79
N GLU A 110 40.62 30.59 -3.72
CA GLU A 110 39.60 30.54 -2.68
C GLU A 110 38.65 29.36 -2.90
N GLU A 111 38.27 29.07 -4.14
CA GLU A 111 37.46 27.90 -4.50
C GLU A 111 38.18 26.60 -4.09
N ALA A 112 39.47 26.47 -4.38
CA ALA A 112 40.29 25.32 -4.01
C ALA A 112 40.36 25.11 -2.49
N LYS A 113 40.58 26.17 -1.71
CA LYS A 113 40.58 26.10 -0.24
C LYS A 113 39.24 25.62 0.33
N ILE A 114 38.14 26.14 -0.21
CA ILE A 114 36.78 25.77 0.20
C ILE A 114 36.50 24.29 -0.11
N ILE A 115 36.96 23.80 -1.27
CA ILE A 115 36.81 22.39 -1.66
C ILE A 115 37.58 21.46 -0.73
N ILE A 116 38.82 21.81 -0.39
CA ILE A 116 39.64 21.04 0.56
C ILE A 116 38.94 20.93 1.91
N GLU A 117 38.41 22.06 2.43
CA GLU A 117 37.72 22.09 3.73
C GLU A 117 36.41 21.28 3.71
N ILE A 118 35.64 21.33 2.61
CA ILE A 118 34.43 20.49 2.46
C ILE A 118 34.79 19.00 2.42
N SER A 119 35.80 18.63 1.63
CA SER A 119 36.27 17.24 1.50
C SER A 119 36.68 16.67 2.85
N SER A 120 37.45 17.45 3.61
CA SER A 120 37.96 17.01 4.90
C SER A 120 36.89 16.93 5.98
N LEU A 121 35.88 17.82 5.96
CA LEU A 121 34.72 17.72 6.86
C LEU A 121 33.89 16.46 6.59
N TYR A 122 33.72 16.07 5.32
CA TYR A 122 33.07 14.80 4.97
C TYR A 122 33.88 13.59 5.45
N GLN A 123 35.22 13.63 5.36
CA GLN A 123 36.08 12.56 5.91
C GLN A 123 35.97 12.46 7.45
N CYS A 124 35.90 13.58 8.16
CA CYS A 124 35.70 13.57 9.62
C CYS A 124 34.34 12.97 9.99
N LEU A 125 33.28 13.33 9.26
CA LEU A 125 31.94 12.74 9.46
C LEU A 125 31.92 11.24 9.19
N ALA A 126 32.65 10.77 8.18
CA ALA A 126 32.79 9.33 7.90
C ALA A 126 33.47 8.59 9.07
N LYS A 127 34.55 9.15 9.63
CA LYS A 127 35.28 8.56 10.77
C LYS A 127 34.46 8.52 12.07
N ALA A 128 33.59 9.50 12.30
CA ALA A 128 32.72 9.53 13.47
C ALA A 128 31.63 8.45 13.46
N ILE A 129 31.37 7.85 12.29
CA ILE A 129 30.28 6.90 12.01
C ILE A 129 30.87 5.51 11.65
N GLU A 130 32.18 5.33 11.85
CA GLU A 130 32.88 4.07 11.56
C GLU A 130 32.20 2.91 12.30
N PRO A 131 31.79 1.84 11.59
CA PRO A 131 30.95 0.80 12.17
C PRO A 131 31.75 -0.02 13.18
N ASN A 132 31.47 0.15 14.48
CA ASN A 132 31.90 -0.81 15.49
C ASN A 132 31.21 -2.15 15.20
N GLU A 133 31.99 -3.22 15.00
CA GLU A 133 31.55 -4.59 14.67
C GLU A 133 30.74 -5.31 15.77
N VAL A 134 30.10 -4.59 16.70
CA VAL A 134 29.46 -5.19 17.88
C VAL A 134 27.95 -4.92 17.89
N SER A 135 27.19 -5.63 17.05
CA SER A 135 25.76 -5.95 17.32
C SER A 135 25.20 -7.08 16.42
N ASP A 136 25.84 -8.25 16.39
CA ASP A 136 25.45 -9.32 15.45
C ASP A 136 24.13 -10.03 15.75
N VAL A 137 23.63 -10.04 16.99
CA VAL A 137 22.49 -10.93 17.34
C VAL A 137 21.14 -10.45 16.79
N SER A 138 20.88 -9.14 16.78
CA SER A 138 19.64 -8.57 16.23
C SER A 138 19.67 -8.43 14.71
N ASN A 139 20.86 -8.25 14.13
CA ASN A 139 21.06 -8.12 12.69
C ASN A 139 20.87 -9.46 11.97
N HIS A 140 21.26 -10.60 12.55
CA HIS A 140 21.10 -11.91 11.91
C HIS A 140 19.64 -12.31 11.65
N LEU A 141 18.72 -11.99 12.57
CA LEU A 141 17.28 -12.26 12.38
C LEU A 141 16.67 -11.41 11.27
N ILE A 142 17.09 -10.15 11.16
CA ILE A 142 16.61 -9.20 10.15
C ILE A 142 17.23 -9.53 8.78
N LEU A 143 18.54 -9.83 8.72
CA LEU A 143 19.25 -10.25 7.51
C LEU A 143 18.65 -11.54 6.92
N ASN A 144 18.39 -12.55 7.75
CA ASN A 144 17.77 -13.80 7.30
C ASN A 144 16.36 -13.59 6.71
N GLN A 145 15.63 -12.56 7.15
CA GLN A 145 14.31 -12.24 6.60
C GLN A 145 14.40 -11.50 5.25
N PHE A 146 15.34 -10.58 5.09
CA PHE A 146 15.61 -9.94 3.81
C PHE A 146 16.15 -10.94 2.76
N ASP A 147 16.93 -11.92 3.19
CA ASP A 147 17.43 -12.99 2.32
C ASP A 147 16.30 -13.89 1.78
N LYS A 148 15.25 -14.15 2.59
CA LYS A 148 14.05 -14.86 2.10
C LYS A 148 13.25 -14.02 1.11
N LEU A 149 13.15 -12.70 1.31
CA LEU A 149 12.51 -11.81 0.34
C LEU A 149 13.28 -11.81 -1.00
N LYS A 150 14.61 -11.86 -0.95
CA LYS A 150 15.46 -11.99 -2.15
C LYS A 150 15.23 -13.31 -2.88
N GLN A 151 15.02 -14.40 -2.14
CA GLN A 151 14.75 -15.72 -2.73
C GLN A 151 13.47 -15.73 -3.59
N LEU A 152 12.46 -14.91 -3.28
CA LEU A 152 11.24 -14.80 -4.11
C LEU A 152 11.54 -14.48 -5.58
N PHE A 153 12.62 -13.75 -5.89
CA PHE A 153 12.87 -13.26 -7.25
C PHE A 153 13.93 -14.08 -8.00
N LYS A 154 14.39 -15.20 -7.44
CA LYS A 154 15.41 -16.07 -8.05
C LYS A 154 14.88 -17.00 -9.15
N LYS A 155 13.66 -16.76 -9.66
CA LYS A 155 12.99 -17.53 -10.73
C LYS A 155 12.88 -19.02 -10.42
N GLU A 156 12.30 -19.34 -9.28
CA GLU A 156 11.86 -20.69 -8.98
C GLU A 156 10.37 -20.80 -9.36
N ASN A 157 9.93 -21.96 -9.83
CA ASN A 157 8.57 -22.24 -10.34
C ASN A 157 7.47 -21.41 -9.64
N LEU A 158 6.51 -20.87 -10.38
CA LEU A 158 5.40 -20.05 -9.89
C LEU A 158 4.62 -20.67 -8.71
N GLU A 159 4.49 -21.99 -8.66
CA GLU A 159 3.89 -22.68 -7.51
C GLU A 159 4.70 -22.45 -6.23
N LEU A 160 6.01 -22.68 -6.31
CA LEU A 160 6.95 -22.48 -5.20
C LEU A 160 7.06 -20.98 -4.84
N TRP A 161 6.99 -20.10 -5.84
CA TRP A 161 6.96 -18.66 -5.61
C TRP A 161 5.75 -18.26 -4.76
N LEU A 162 4.54 -18.69 -5.16
CA LEU A 162 3.32 -18.33 -4.46
C LEU A 162 3.26 -18.96 -3.06
N SER A 163 3.71 -20.20 -2.90
CA SER A 163 3.80 -20.85 -1.59
C SER A 163 4.79 -20.13 -0.66
N THR A 164 5.96 -19.74 -1.18
CA THR A 164 6.97 -18.99 -0.41
C THR A 164 6.45 -17.61 0.01
N LEU A 165 5.66 -16.97 -0.85
CA LEU A 165 4.99 -15.70 -0.54
C LEU A 165 3.96 -15.85 0.59
N VAL A 166 3.19 -16.95 0.58
CA VAL A 166 2.27 -17.31 1.67
C VAL A 166 3.00 -17.62 2.98
N ASP A 167 4.12 -18.35 2.92
CA ASP A 167 4.93 -18.68 4.10
C ASP A 167 5.56 -17.42 4.71
N LEU A 168 6.05 -16.51 3.87
CA LEU A 168 6.56 -15.21 4.30
C LEU A 168 5.51 -14.41 5.04
N TRP A 169 4.28 -14.39 4.52
CA TRP A 169 3.15 -13.74 5.17
C TRP A 169 2.84 -14.35 6.54
N ASN A 170 2.70 -15.68 6.58
CA ASN A 170 2.31 -16.42 7.78
C ASN A 170 3.30 -16.25 8.94
N HIS A 171 4.59 -16.02 8.65
CA HIS A 171 5.66 -15.96 9.65
C HIS A 171 6.20 -14.56 9.96
N ASN A 172 5.99 -13.54 9.10
CA ASN A 172 6.69 -12.25 9.22
C ASN A 172 5.76 -11.01 9.12
N SER A 173 4.52 -11.11 9.60
CA SER A 173 3.47 -10.09 9.40
C SER A 173 3.77 -8.68 9.96
N THR A 174 4.75 -8.52 10.86
CA THR A 174 5.11 -7.21 11.46
C THR A 174 6.10 -6.42 10.60
N LEU A 175 7.09 -7.07 9.99
CA LEU A 175 8.12 -6.42 9.16
C LEU A 175 7.61 -6.10 7.75
N LEU A 176 6.69 -6.91 7.22
CA LEU A 176 6.03 -6.69 5.93
C LEU A 176 5.04 -5.50 5.94
N ARG A 177 4.65 -5.01 7.14
CA ARG A 177 3.76 -3.86 7.31
C ARG A 177 4.47 -2.51 7.30
N GLU A 178 5.81 -2.47 7.41
CA GLU A 178 6.60 -1.24 7.25
C GLU A 178 7.08 -1.12 5.80
N PRO A 179 6.30 -0.47 4.90
CA PRO A 179 6.48 -0.60 3.46
C PRO A 179 7.82 -0.01 3.02
N ALA A 180 8.27 0.99 3.76
CA ALA A 180 9.47 1.73 3.46
C ALA A 180 10.72 0.83 3.39
N LYS A 181 10.80 -0.28 4.14
CA LYS A 181 12.06 -0.98 4.40
C LYS A 181 12.38 -2.17 3.49
N LEU A 182 11.41 -2.69 2.72
CA LEU A 182 11.50 -4.03 2.11
C LEU A 182 12.64 -4.20 1.09
N PHE A 183 12.91 -3.18 0.27
CA PHE A 183 13.90 -3.27 -0.82
C PHE A 183 15.11 -2.36 -0.63
N ARG A 184 15.22 -1.62 0.49
CA ARG A 184 16.20 -0.52 0.67
C ARG A 184 17.66 -0.93 0.61
N ASN A 185 17.97 -2.18 0.93
CA ASN A 185 19.34 -2.71 0.96
C ASN A 185 19.69 -3.52 -0.30
N TRP A 186 18.85 -3.47 -1.32
CA TRP A 186 19.04 -4.24 -2.54
C TRP A 186 19.95 -3.48 -3.50
N ASP A 187 20.89 -4.19 -4.10
CA ASP A 187 21.72 -3.61 -5.14
C ASP A 187 20.94 -3.41 -6.46
N LEU A 188 21.59 -2.78 -7.43
CA LEU A 188 20.96 -2.43 -8.70
C LEU A 188 20.61 -3.67 -9.54
N GLU A 189 21.38 -4.75 -9.42
CA GLU A 189 21.14 -6.01 -10.13
C GLU A 189 19.93 -6.73 -9.54
N GLU A 190 19.85 -6.84 -8.21
CA GLU A 190 18.74 -7.41 -7.44
C GLU A 190 17.41 -6.68 -7.74
N GLN A 191 17.44 -5.34 -7.75
CA GLN A 191 16.26 -4.55 -8.10
C GLN A 191 15.84 -4.78 -9.56
N THR A 192 16.79 -4.86 -10.48
CA THR A 192 16.50 -5.11 -11.90
C THR A 192 15.88 -6.48 -12.10
N ILE A 193 16.42 -7.51 -11.45
CA ILE A 193 15.88 -8.89 -11.51
C ILE A 193 14.43 -8.91 -11.02
N ALA A 194 14.12 -8.26 -9.90
CA ALA A 194 12.75 -8.23 -9.38
C ALA A 194 11.78 -7.41 -10.24
N LEU A 195 12.23 -6.32 -10.86
CA LEU A 195 11.41 -5.54 -11.79
C LEU A 195 11.11 -6.36 -13.05
N CYS A 196 12.11 -7.06 -13.58
CA CYS A 196 11.94 -7.97 -14.70
C CYS A 196 10.95 -9.09 -14.36
N PHE A 197 11.04 -9.68 -13.16
CA PHE A 197 10.15 -10.74 -12.70
C PHE A 197 8.67 -10.32 -12.75
N PHE A 198 8.32 -9.14 -12.23
CA PHE A 198 6.94 -8.63 -12.31
C PHE A 198 6.47 -8.29 -13.74
N SER A 199 7.39 -8.19 -14.69
CA SER A 199 7.09 -7.97 -16.11
C SER A 199 6.96 -9.28 -16.90
N GLU A 200 7.24 -10.44 -16.30
CA GLU A 200 7.16 -11.75 -16.98
C GLU A 200 5.70 -12.16 -17.21
N SER A 201 5.38 -12.62 -18.43
CA SER A 201 3.99 -12.92 -18.81
C SER A 201 3.32 -13.97 -17.92
N GLU A 202 4.05 -14.98 -17.45
CA GLU A 202 3.49 -16.02 -16.59
C GLU A 202 3.17 -15.49 -15.19
N VAL A 203 4.03 -14.62 -14.64
CA VAL A 203 3.81 -13.94 -13.35
C VAL A 203 2.62 -12.99 -13.47
N VAL A 204 2.58 -12.17 -14.53
CA VAL A 204 1.46 -11.25 -14.81
C VAL A 204 0.15 -12.03 -14.91
N ASN A 205 0.12 -13.14 -15.65
CA ASN A 205 -1.07 -13.96 -15.80
C ASN A 205 -1.53 -14.58 -14.48
N LEU A 206 -0.60 -15.07 -13.64
CA LEU A 206 -0.91 -15.61 -12.32
C LEU A 206 -1.51 -14.54 -11.40
N VAL A 207 -0.86 -13.37 -11.29
CA VAL A 207 -1.33 -12.28 -10.42
C VAL A 207 -2.68 -11.75 -10.89
N ASN A 208 -2.88 -11.59 -12.19
CA ASN A 208 -4.15 -11.18 -12.77
C ASN A 208 -5.24 -12.26 -12.61
N ALA A 209 -4.88 -13.55 -12.58
CA ALA A 209 -5.80 -14.63 -12.23
C ALA A 209 -6.21 -14.55 -10.75
N ILE A 210 -5.28 -14.25 -9.82
CA ILE A 210 -5.61 -13.99 -8.41
C ILE A 210 -6.59 -12.82 -8.28
N PHE A 211 -6.35 -11.72 -9.02
CA PHE A 211 -7.27 -10.59 -9.10
C PHE A 211 -8.65 -11.00 -9.60
N PHE A 212 -8.71 -11.79 -10.67
CA PHE A 212 -9.99 -12.27 -11.19
C PHE A 212 -10.76 -13.11 -10.18
N TYR A 213 -10.11 -14.08 -9.54
CA TYR A 213 -10.77 -14.93 -8.54
C TYR A 213 -11.11 -14.16 -7.25
N LYS A 214 -10.42 -13.06 -6.95
CA LYS A 214 -10.84 -12.10 -5.92
C LYS A 214 -12.19 -11.44 -6.25
N LEU A 215 -12.45 -11.14 -7.53
CA LEU A 215 -13.74 -10.58 -7.99
C LEU A 215 -14.84 -11.65 -8.10
N TYR A 216 -14.47 -12.85 -8.53
CA TYR A 216 -15.37 -13.98 -8.80
C TYR A 216 -14.89 -15.25 -8.08
N PRO A 217 -14.97 -15.31 -6.73
CA PRO A 217 -14.42 -16.41 -5.93
C PRO A 217 -15.13 -17.74 -6.18
N ASP A 218 -16.38 -17.70 -6.63
CA ASP A 218 -17.18 -18.85 -7.06
C ASP A 218 -16.52 -19.58 -8.24
N LYS A 219 -15.92 -18.84 -9.19
CA LYS A 219 -15.28 -19.41 -10.37
C LYS A 219 -13.95 -20.12 -10.08
N LEU A 220 -13.42 -19.99 -8.87
CA LEU A 220 -12.22 -20.70 -8.45
C LEU A 220 -12.49 -22.20 -8.29
N PHE A 221 -13.74 -22.59 -8.04
CA PHE A 221 -14.13 -23.97 -7.78
C PHE A 221 -15.09 -24.48 -8.86
N ASN A 222 -14.95 -25.74 -9.24
CA ASN A 222 -15.88 -26.39 -10.17
C ASN A 222 -17.19 -26.81 -9.47
N GLU A 223 -17.18 -26.84 -8.14
CA GLU A 223 -18.29 -27.25 -7.29
C GLU A 223 -18.99 -26.03 -6.66
N LEU A 224 -20.26 -26.20 -6.30
CA LEU A 224 -21.02 -25.15 -5.63
C LEU A 224 -20.55 -25.01 -4.17
N ILE A 225 -19.79 -23.95 -3.89
CA ILE A 225 -19.24 -23.67 -2.57
C ILE A 225 -20.21 -22.81 -1.75
N HIS A 226 -20.33 -23.12 -0.45
CA HIS A 226 -21.16 -22.36 0.48
C HIS A 226 -20.78 -20.87 0.50
N PRO A 227 -21.75 -19.93 0.51
CA PRO A 227 -21.49 -18.49 0.47
C PRO A 227 -20.49 -17.98 1.51
N GLU A 228 -20.51 -18.50 2.74
CA GLU A 228 -19.59 -18.07 3.81
C GLU A 228 -18.15 -18.48 3.53
N LYS A 229 -17.95 -19.68 2.97
CA LYS A 229 -16.62 -20.13 2.52
C LYS A 229 -16.13 -19.27 1.37
N LEU A 230 -17.02 -18.82 0.47
CA LEU A 230 -16.67 -17.87 -0.59
C LEU A 230 -16.27 -16.51 -0.03
N VAL A 231 -16.87 -16.03 1.06
CA VAL A 231 -16.45 -14.80 1.75
C VAL A 231 -15.04 -14.95 2.32
N SER A 232 -14.74 -16.07 2.98
CA SER A 232 -13.40 -16.37 3.50
C SER A 232 -12.36 -16.47 2.38
N VAL A 233 -12.68 -17.16 1.29
CA VAL A 233 -11.82 -17.27 0.09
C VAL A 233 -11.56 -15.89 -0.52
N ARG A 234 -12.60 -15.07 -0.70
CA ARG A 234 -12.47 -13.70 -1.22
C ARG A 234 -11.57 -12.84 -0.33
N MET A 235 -11.72 -12.94 0.98
CA MET A 235 -10.85 -12.24 1.94
C MET A 235 -9.39 -12.64 1.78
N ARG A 236 -9.09 -13.95 1.74
CA ARG A 236 -7.73 -14.47 1.60
C ARG A 236 -7.10 -14.09 0.26
N LEU A 237 -7.87 -14.18 -0.84
CA LEU A 237 -7.45 -13.69 -2.16
C LEU A 237 -7.21 -12.18 -2.18
N GLY A 238 -8.05 -11.42 -1.48
CA GLY A 238 -7.89 -9.98 -1.27
C GLY A 238 -6.55 -9.65 -0.60
N PHE A 239 -6.26 -10.29 0.53
CA PHE A 239 -4.99 -10.11 1.24
C PHE A 239 -3.78 -10.50 0.38
N LEU A 240 -3.86 -11.64 -0.29
CA LEU A 240 -2.78 -12.13 -1.15
C LEU A 240 -2.48 -11.12 -2.28
N HIS A 241 -3.53 -10.63 -2.95
CA HIS A 241 -3.41 -9.65 -4.02
C HIS A 241 -2.85 -8.30 -3.50
N GLU A 242 -3.39 -7.79 -2.41
CA GLU A 242 -2.91 -6.54 -1.79
C GLU A 242 -1.44 -6.62 -1.39
N PHE A 243 -1.01 -7.79 -0.88
CA PHE A 243 0.38 -7.99 -0.50
C PHE A 243 1.31 -7.98 -1.72
N ILE A 244 0.90 -8.61 -2.83
CA ILE A 244 1.66 -8.58 -4.09
C ILE A 244 1.73 -7.15 -4.64
N GLU A 245 0.62 -6.40 -4.66
CA GLU A 245 0.61 -4.99 -5.06
C GLU A 245 1.56 -4.14 -4.19
N LEU A 246 1.61 -4.41 -2.89
CA LEU A 246 2.48 -3.69 -1.96
C LEU A 246 3.95 -3.92 -2.32
N LEU A 247 4.34 -5.18 -2.58
CA LEU A 247 5.70 -5.51 -3.00
C LEU A 247 6.09 -4.77 -4.28
N GLN A 248 5.23 -4.81 -5.30
CA GLN A 248 5.49 -4.14 -6.57
C GLN A 248 5.59 -2.61 -6.41
N LYS A 249 4.65 -1.98 -5.70
CA LYS A 249 4.67 -0.53 -5.44
C LYS A 249 5.94 -0.08 -4.72
N GLN A 250 6.39 -0.85 -3.72
CA GLN A 250 7.62 -0.55 -3.00
C GLN A 250 8.86 -0.74 -3.88
N LEU A 251 8.89 -1.80 -4.69
CA LEU A 251 9.97 -2.03 -5.64
C LEU A 251 10.07 -0.88 -6.66
N HIS A 252 8.96 -0.44 -7.25
CA HIS A 252 8.93 0.69 -8.18
C HIS A 252 9.38 2.00 -7.52
N SER A 253 8.89 2.28 -6.30
CA SER A 253 9.31 3.46 -5.53
C SER A 253 10.81 3.45 -5.24
N ASN A 254 11.37 2.29 -4.90
CA ASN A 254 12.78 2.15 -4.60
C ASN A 254 13.64 2.26 -5.88
N ALA A 255 13.22 1.62 -6.98
CA ALA A 255 13.88 1.73 -8.27
C ALA A 255 14.03 3.19 -8.75
N LEU A 256 12.97 3.99 -8.61
CA LEU A 256 12.99 5.42 -8.91
C LEU A 256 13.98 6.19 -8.04
N GLN A 257 14.22 5.78 -6.78
CA GLN A 257 15.23 6.39 -5.91
C GLN A 257 16.66 6.13 -6.40
N TYR A 258 16.91 4.98 -7.03
CA TYR A 258 18.19 4.62 -7.64
C TYR A 258 18.32 5.09 -9.10
N GLY A 259 17.32 5.79 -9.65
CA GLY A 259 17.33 6.30 -11.02
C GLY A 259 17.03 5.23 -12.08
N LEU A 260 16.50 4.07 -11.67
CA LEU A 260 16.00 3.04 -12.57
C LEU A 260 14.60 3.39 -13.08
N ASN A 261 14.31 3.00 -14.32
CA ASN A 261 12.95 3.07 -14.85
C ASN A 261 12.20 1.77 -14.49
N PRO A 262 11.13 1.82 -13.69
CA PRO A 262 10.39 0.63 -13.26
C PRO A 262 9.65 -0.09 -14.39
N GLY A 263 9.57 0.49 -15.59
CA GLY A 263 8.91 -0.13 -16.73
C GLY A 263 7.38 0.08 -16.73
N ILE A 264 6.68 -0.75 -17.52
CA ILE A 264 5.23 -0.69 -17.67
C ILE A 264 4.60 -1.64 -16.66
N ASP A 265 3.58 -1.15 -15.94
CA ASP A 265 2.79 -1.97 -15.03
C ASP A 265 1.70 -2.73 -15.79
N PHE A 266 1.77 -4.06 -15.75
CA PHE A 266 0.81 -4.96 -16.40
C PHE A 266 -0.17 -5.60 -15.41
N LEU A 267 -0.06 -5.29 -14.12
CA LEU A 267 -0.92 -5.89 -13.09
C LEU A 267 -2.24 -5.12 -12.97
N PHE A 268 -3.32 -5.85 -12.72
CA PHE A 268 -4.58 -5.21 -12.34
C PHE A 268 -4.51 -4.68 -10.90
N HIS A 269 -5.14 -3.53 -10.68
CA HIS A 269 -5.18 -2.91 -9.37
C HIS A 269 -6.60 -2.57 -8.94
N GLY A 270 -6.81 -2.59 -7.63
CA GLY A 270 -8.05 -2.15 -6.99
C GLY A 270 -9.00 -3.30 -6.64
N GLU A 271 -10.30 -2.99 -6.65
CA GLU A 271 -11.34 -3.88 -6.09
C GLU A 271 -12.41 -4.30 -7.09
N GLU A 272 -12.45 -3.71 -8.30
CA GLU A 272 -13.41 -4.01 -9.36
C GLU A 272 -12.87 -3.61 -10.74
N LEU A 273 -13.47 -4.16 -11.80
CA LEU A 273 -13.20 -3.79 -13.19
C LEU A 273 -14.24 -2.79 -13.73
N PRO A 274 -13.83 -1.83 -14.56
CA PRO A 274 -14.76 -1.05 -15.36
C PRO A 274 -15.71 -1.92 -16.19
N GLN A 275 -16.93 -1.43 -16.36
CA GLN A 275 -17.99 -2.14 -17.07
C GLN A 275 -17.61 -2.41 -18.54
N GLY A 276 -17.83 -3.65 -19.00
CA GLY A 276 -17.53 -4.08 -20.38
C GLY A 276 -16.15 -4.69 -20.58
N ILE A 277 -15.32 -4.73 -19.53
CA ILE A 277 -14.02 -5.40 -19.53
C ILE A 277 -14.21 -6.85 -19.09
N MET A 278 -13.70 -7.78 -19.90
CA MET A 278 -13.63 -9.21 -19.60
C MET A 278 -12.17 -9.58 -19.40
N ILE A 279 -11.85 -10.34 -18.35
CA ILE A 279 -10.53 -10.94 -18.17
C ILE A 279 -10.58 -12.36 -18.71
N GLU A 280 -9.69 -12.66 -19.65
CA GLU A 280 -9.38 -14.04 -20.03
C GLU A 280 -8.42 -14.62 -19.00
N VAL A 281 -8.87 -15.65 -18.29
CA VAL A 281 -8.12 -16.24 -17.18
C VAL A 281 -7.56 -17.57 -17.63
N ASN A 282 -6.27 -17.75 -17.44
CA ASN A 282 -5.63 -19.03 -17.66
C ASN A 282 -5.98 -19.99 -16.51
N GLU A 283 -6.78 -21.01 -16.80
CA GLU A 283 -7.24 -21.98 -15.79
C GLU A 283 -6.10 -22.82 -15.20
N VAL A 284 -4.94 -22.88 -15.85
CA VAL A 284 -3.75 -23.63 -15.38
C VAL A 284 -3.30 -23.19 -13.98
N TYR A 285 -3.59 -21.95 -13.57
CA TYR A 285 -3.23 -21.43 -12.24
C TYR A 285 -4.25 -21.73 -11.14
N ARG A 286 -5.42 -22.30 -11.47
CA ARG A 286 -6.51 -22.54 -10.53
C ARG A 286 -6.05 -23.33 -9.31
N ASP A 287 -5.36 -24.44 -9.52
CA ASP A 287 -4.95 -25.36 -8.46
C ASP A 287 -3.88 -24.72 -7.53
N ILE A 288 -2.92 -24.00 -8.12
CA ILE A 288 -1.87 -23.29 -7.38
C ILE A 288 -2.48 -22.19 -6.50
N ILE A 289 -3.47 -21.45 -7.02
CA ILE A 289 -4.19 -20.41 -6.27
C ILE A 289 -5.03 -21.02 -5.14
N GLN A 290 -5.73 -22.13 -5.39
CA GLN A 290 -6.49 -22.85 -4.37
C GLN A 290 -5.58 -23.29 -3.21
N LEU A 291 -4.41 -23.85 -3.52
CA LEU A 291 -3.43 -24.28 -2.54
C LEU A 291 -2.93 -23.10 -1.69
N ALA A 292 -2.57 -21.98 -2.33
CA ALA A 292 -2.12 -20.77 -1.65
C ALA A 292 -3.18 -20.21 -0.69
N VAL A 293 -4.43 -20.13 -1.13
CA VAL A 293 -5.57 -19.66 -0.31
C VAL A 293 -5.80 -20.58 0.88
N LYS A 294 -5.67 -21.90 0.70
CA LYS A 294 -5.82 -22.88 1.79
C LYS A 294 -4.76 -22.69 2.87
N ASN A 295 -3.51 -22.44 2.47
CA ASN A 295 -2.36 -22.36 3.37
C ASN A 295 -2.16 -20.96 4.01
N LEU A 296 -2.86 -19.93 3.51
CA LEU A 296 -2.79 -18.59 4.07
C LEU A 296 -3.48 -18.53 5.44
N ARG A 297 -2.69 -18.27 6.50
CA ARG A 297 -3.18 -18.08 7.87
C ARG A 297 -3.53 -16.61 8.07
N VAL A 298 -4.78 -16.35 8.42
CA VAL A 298 -5.24 -15.02 8.83
C VAL A 298 -5.37 -15.03 10.35
N GLN A 299 -4.43 -14.39 11.07
CA GLN A 299 -4.47 -14.31 12.54
C GLN A 299 -5.58 -13.35 13.00
N PHE A 300 -6.67 -13.90 13.52
CA PHE A 300 -7.71 -13.16 14.24
C PHE A 300 -7.30 -12.99 15.70
N THR A 301 -6.68 -11.87 16.06
CA THR A 301 -6.53 -11.45 17.47
C THR A 301 -7.64 -10.48 17.85
N PRO A 302 -8.06 -10.37 19.12
CA PRO A 302 -9.10 -9.41 19.54
C PRO A 302 -8.73 -7.94 19.24
N GLU A 303 -7.45 -7.59 19.40
CA GLU A 303 -6.91 -6.27 19.03
C GLU A 303 -6.83 -6.07 17.51
N ASN A 304 -6.62 -7.15 16.73
CA ASN A 304 -6.85 -7.11 15.29
C ASN A 304 -8.34 -7.00 14.97
N ASN A 305 -9.27 -7.55 15.77
CA ASN A 305 -10.69 -7.44 15.48
C ASN A 305 -11.19 -6.01 15.64
N GLU A 306 -10.75 -5.25 16.66
CA GLU A 306 -11.09 -3.82 16.76
C GLU A 306 -10.47 -3.03 15.60
N LYS A 307 -9.18 -3.21 15.29
CA LYS A 307 -8.52 -2.55 14.16
C LYS A 307 -9.14 -2.92 12.80
N VAL A 308 -9.43 -4.20 12.58
CA VAL A 308 -10.09 -4.70 11.37
C VAL A 308 -11.52 -4.17 11.31
N THR A 309 -12.24 -4.09 12.43
CA THR A 309 -13.60 -3.52 12.44
C THR A 309 -13.58 -2.03 12.12
N LEU A 310 -12.57 -1.29 12.60
CA LEU A 310 -12.36 0.11 12.23
C LEU A 310 -11.91 0.27 10.77
N GLU A 311 -11.06 -0.61 10.25
CA GLU A 311 -10.73 -0.67 8.81
C GLU A 311 -11.97 -0.99 7.94
N ARG A 312 -12.88 -1.84 8.43
CA ARG A 312 -14.16 -2.15 7.78
C ARG A 312 -15.15 -0.99 7.87
N LEU A 313 -15.08 -0.17 8.91
CA LEU A 313 -15.81 1.10 8.95
C LEU A 313 -15.33 2.04 7.85
N HIS A 314 -14.02 2.09 7.60
CA HIS A 314 -13.48 2.84 6.46
C HIS A 314 -13.88 2.25 5.09
N ASP A 315 -14.23 0.96 5.00
CA ASP A 315 -14.77 0.38 3.76
C ASP A 315 -16.12 0.99 3.36
N LEU A 316 -16.90 1.53 4.31
CA LEU A 316 -18.12 2.32 4.01
C LEU A 316 -17.79 3.53 3.13
N GLY A 317 -16.75 4.29 3.49
CA GLY A 317 -16.28 5.43 2.71
C GLY A 317 -15.65 5.01 1.38
N ARG A 318 -14.96 3.85 1.35
CA ARG A 318 -14.35 3.33 0.11
C ARG A 318 -15.38 2.93 -0.95
N ALA A 319 -16.63 2.66 -0.58
CA ALA A 319 -17.73 2.46 -1.53
C ALA A 319 -18.03 3.70 -2.40
N TYR A 320 -17.51 4.86 -2.02
CA TYR A 320 -17.68 6.14 -2.70
C TYR A 320 -16.41 6.66 -3.37
N LYS A 321 -15.28 5.94 -3.23
CA LYS A 321 -14.00 6.38 -3.77
C LYS A 321 -14.02 6.29 -5.30
N PHE A 322 -13.83 7.42 -5.98
CA PHE A 322 -13.91 7.64 -7.43
C PHE A 322 -15.32 7.56 -8.03
N TRP A 323 -16.11 6.56 -7.67
CA TRP A 323 -17.50 6.41 -8.11
C TRP A 323 -18.31 5.60 -7.09
N PHE A 324 -19.63 5.76 -7.04
CA PHE A 324 -20.46 4.97 -6.13
C PHE A 324 -20.57 3.51 -6.56
N ASN A 325 -20.31 2.61 -5.60
CA ASN A 325 -20.46 1.18 -5.74
C ASN A 325 -21.47 0.62 -4.70
N PRO A 326 -22.68 0.24 -5.13
CA PRO A 326 -23.71 -0.29 -4.23
C PRO A 326 -23.36 -1.66 -3.65
N ASN A 327 -22.69 -2.54 -4.41
CA ASN A 327 -22.31 -3.88 -3.93
C ASN A 327 -21.32 -3.78 -2.78
N ARG A 328 -20.32 -2.91 -2.91
CA ARG A 328 -19.32 -2.71 -1.84
C ARG A 328 -19.95 -2.11 -0.58
N LEU A 329 -20.87 -1.16 -0.73
CA LEU A 329 -21.58 -0.61 0.42
C LEU A 329 -22.41 -1.69 1.13
N ILE A 330 -23.19 -2.47 0.37
CA ILE A 330 -24.01 -3.56 0.92
C ILE A 330 -23.13 -4.60 1.61
N ASP A 331 -22.09 -5.09 0.92
CA ASP A 331 -21.18 -6.10 1.47
C ASP A 331 -20.52 -5.58 2.77
N ALA A 332 -20.05 -4.33 2.79
CA ALA A 332 -19.44 -3.72 3.99
C ALA A 332 -20.43 -3.65 5.17
N VAL A 333 -21.66 -3.20 4.91
CA VAL A 333 -22.71 -3.08 5.93
C VAL A 333 -23.14 -4.45 6.47
N MET A 334 -23.34 -5.43 5.58
CA MET A 334 -23.76 -6.77 5.98
C MET A 334 -22.66 -7.51 6.74
N VAL A 335 -21.38 -7.33 6.36
CA VAL A 335 -20.24 -7.88 7.10
C VAL A 335 -20.10 -7.22 8.47
N LEU A 336 -20.30 -5.90 8.58
CA LEU A 336 -20.33 -5.22 9.88
C LEU A 336 -21.46 -5.76 10.75
N GLN A 337 -22.67 -5.92 10.20
CA GLN A 337 -23.81 -6.46 10.93
C GLN A 337 -23.53 -7.88 11.44
N GLN A 338 -23.01 -8.77 10.58
CA GLN A 338 -22.70 -10.15 10.96
C GLN A 338 -21.63 -10.25 12.06
N ARG A 339 -20.68 -9.31 12.09
CA ARG A 339 -19.60 -9.32 13.08
C ARG A 339 -20.01 -8.73 14.42
N LEU A 340 -20.79 -7.67 14.39
CA LEU A 340 -21.17 -6.92 15.59
C LEU A 340 -22.36 -7.56 16.30
N VAL A 341 -23.15 -8.36 15.58
CA VAL A 341 -24.31 -9.07 16.14
C VAL A 341 -24.04 -10.57 16.12
N THR A 342 -23.70 -11.14 17.27
CA THR A 342 -23.74 -12.59 17.51
C THR A 342 -25.19 -13.06 17.63
N GLU A 343 -25.50 -14.20 17.03
CA GLU A 343 -26.86 -14.75 16.86
C GLU A 343 -27.79 -14.50 18.07
N SER A 344 -28.70 -13.54 17.94
CA SER A 344 -29.76 -13.32 18.93
C SER A 344 -31.07 -14.02 18.51
N ILE A 345 -32.01 -14.08 19.45
CA ILE A 345 -33.26 -14.87 19.33
C ILE A 345 -34.28 -14.14 18.43
N SER A 346 -34.10 -12.84 18.13
CA SER A 346 -35.03 -12.05 17.33
C SER A 346 -34.38 -10.99 16.43
N GLN A 347 -34.97 -10.77 15.25
CA GLN A 347 -34.46 -9.81 14.24
C GLN A 347 -34.52 -8.34 14.69
N GLU A 348 -35.42 -7.99 15.61
CA GLU A 348 -35.52 -6.62 16.14
C GLU A 348 -34.43 -6.34 17.17
N GLU A 349 -34.12 -7.31 18.04
CA GLU A 349 -32.99 -7.21 18.98
C GLU A 349 -31.65 -7.17 18.24
N ASP A 350 -31.50 -7.93 17.14
CA ASP A 350 -30.34 -7.88 16.26
C ASP A 350 -30.09 -6.46 15.71
N LEU A 351 -31.15 -5.78 15.24
CA LEU A 351 -31.03 -4.45 14.66
C LEU A 351 -30.72 -3.37 15.70
N GLU A 352 -31.31 -3.45 16.90
CA GLU A 352 -31.01 -2.52 17.99
C GLU A 352 -29.57 -2.72 18.49
N THR A 353 -29.13 -3.97 18.65
CA THR A 353 -27.74 -4.29 19.02
C THR A 353 -26.77 -3.73 17.99
N PHE A 354 -27.05 -3.97 16.71
CA PHE A 354 -26.25 -3.42 15.62
C PHE A 354 -26.19 -1.89 15.66
N HIS A 355 -27.31 -1.23 15.95
CA HIS A 355 -27.35 0.23 16.08
C HIS A 355 -26.41 0.74 17.17
N GLN A 356 -26.47 0.14 18.36
CA GLN A 356 -25.62 0.52 19.48
C GLN A 356 -24.13 0.31 19.19
N GLU A 357 -23.77 -0.83 18.59
CA GLU A 357 -22.39 -1.12 18.20
C GLU A 357 -21.88 -0.13 17.13
N MET A 358 -22.73 0.24 16.16
CA MET A 358 -22.38 1.28 15.18
C MET A 358 -22.13 2.64 15.83
N LEU A 359 -22.88 3.01 16.88
CA LEU A 359 -22.60 4.24 17.65
C LEU A 359 -21.23 4.18 18.32
N VAL A 360 -20.87 3.04 18.91
CA VAL A 360 -19.54 2.84 19.52
C VAL A 360 -18.43 2.99 18.48
N LEU A 361 -18.62 2.43 17.28
CA LEU A 361 -17.64 2.55 16.20
C LEU A 361 -17.51 3.99 15.69
N TYR A 362 -18.62 4.69 15.44
CA TYR A 362 -18.56 6.08 14.97
C TYR A 362 -17.96 7.04 16.00
N ARG A 363 -18.06 6.75 17.31
CA ARG A 363 -17.35 7.52 18.36
C ARG A 363 -15.84 7.52 18.18
N GLN A 364 -15.28 6.46 17.58
CA GLN A 364 -13.84 6.33 17.38
C GLN A 364 -13.33 7.16 16.18
N LEU A 365 -14.22 7.60 15.28
CA LEU A 365 -13.87 8.44 14.15
C LEU A 365 -13.73 9.93 14.55
N THR A 366 -12.96 10.67 13.76
CA THR A 366 -12.95 12.13 13.86
C THR A 366 -14.26 12.72 13.36
N THR A 367 -14.59 13.93 13.81
CA THR A 367 -15.82 14.62 13.39
C THR A 367 -15.84 14.86 11.88
N THR A 368 -14.68 15.12 11.27
CA THR A 368 -14.54 15.28 9.82
C THR A 368 -14.88 13.98 9.08
N GLU A 369 -14.38 12.84 9.54
CA GLU A 369 -14.70 11.54 8.91
C GLU A 369 -16.19 11.20 9.02
N CYS A 370 -16.83 11.51 10.14
CA CYS A 370 -18.29 11.35 10.28
C CYS A 370 -19.07 12.28 9.33
N LEU A 371 -18.61 13.52 9.14
CA LEU A 371 -19.22 14.47 8.19
C LEU A 371 -19.03 14.01 6.74
N ASP A 372 -17.85 13.50 6.38
CA ASP A 372 -17.58 12.94 5.06
C ASP A 372 -18.50 11.75 4.76
N LEU A 373 -18.62 10.81 5.70
CA LEU A 373 -19.55 9.69 5.59
C LEU A 373 -21.01 10.14 5.45
N TYR A 374 -21.42 11.17 6.21
CA TYR A 374 -22.76 11.73 6.07
C TYR A 374 -22.98 12.30 4.66
N GLY A 375 -22.00 13.05 4.13
CA GLY A 375 -22.03 13.56 2.77
C GLY A 375 -22.13 12.46 1.72
N TYR A 376 -21.38 11.37 1.88
CA TYR A 376 -21.46 10.21 1.00
C TYR A 376 -22.83 9.53 1.05
N PHE A 377 -23.38 9.32 2.24
CA PHE A 377 -24.71 8.73 2.43
C PHE A 377 -25.85 9.62 1.92
N ALA A 378 -25.69 10.94 2.01
CA ALA A 378 -26.66 11.92 1.50
C ALA A 378 -26.63 12.08 -0.04
N ASN A 379 -25.64 11.49 -0.72
CA ASN A 379 -25.52 11.58 -2.17
C ASN A 379 -26.74 10.95 -2.89
N ASN A 380 -27.06 11.47 -4.08
CA ASN A 380 -28.07 10.96 -4.98
C ASN A 380 -27.93 9.47 -5.26
N ASP A 381 -26.69 8.98 -5.41
CA ASP A 381 -26.44 7.57 -5.74
C ASP A 381 -26.93 6.62 -4.62
N SER A 382 -26.58 6.93 -3.37
CA SER A 382 -27.04 6.23 -2.16
C SER A 382 -28.56 6.31 -2.03
N ARG A 383 -29.12 7.51 -2.26
CA ARG A 383 -30.56 7.74 -2.26
C ARG A 383 -31.30 6.89 -3.29
N TYR A 384 -30.76 6.76 -4.51
CA TYR A 384 -31.35 5.91 -5.55
C TYR A 384 -31.26 4.42 -5.20
N LEU A 385 -30.18 3.98 -4.54
CA LEU A 385 -30.09 2.61 -4.04
C LEU A 385 -31.18 2.34 -2.99
N LEU A 386 -31.27 3.19 -1.96
CA LEU A 386 -32.26 3.05 -0.89
C LEU A 386 -33.69 3.12 -1.42
N TYR A 387 -33.97 4.04 -2.34
CA TYR A 387 -35.27 4.13 -3.00
C TYR A 387 -35.61 2.85 -3.76
N THR A 388 -34.64 2.28 -4.50
CA THR A 388 -34.85 1.00 -5.21
C THR A 388 -35.21 -0.12 -4.23
N LEU A 389 -34.45 -0.27 -3.13
CA LEU A 389 -34.72 -1.30 -2.13
C LEU A 389 -36.05 -1.08 -1.39
N TYR A 390 -36.34 0.17 -1.02
CA TYR A 390 -37.60 0.57 -0.39
C TYR A 390 -38.80 0.23 -1.28
N SER A 391 -38.72 0.55 -2.56
CA SER A 391 -39.82 0.26 -3.50
C SER A 391 -40.04 -1.23 -3.69
N ILE A 392 -38.98 -2.04 -3.76
CA ILE A 392 -39.13 -3.50 -3.82
C ILE A 392 -39.80 -4.01 -2.53
N ASN A 393 -39.37 -3.51 -1.36
CA ASN A 393 -39.91 -3.91 -0.07
C ASN A 393 -41.41 -3.56 0.10
N ASN A 394 -41.87 -2.46 -0.52
CA ASN A 394 -43.28 -2.06 -0.53
C ASN A 394 -44.10 -2.73 -1.65
N GLY A 395 -43.51 -3.66 -2.42
CA GLY A 395 -44.23 -4.42 -3.43
C GLY A 395 -44.49 -3.67 -4.74
N TYR A 396 -43.75 -2.60 -5.04
CA TYR A 396 -43.82 -1.97 -6.36
C TYR A 396 -43.27 -2.92 -7.43
N SER A 397 -44.02 -3.08 -8.52
CA SER A 397 -43.59 -3.89 -9.66
C SER A 397 -42.48 -3.18 -10.44
N LEU A 398 -41.42 -3.91 -10.78
CA LEU A 398 -40.30 -3.43 -11.57
C LEU A 398 -40.12 -4.33 -12.80
N ASP A 399 -40.12 -3.75 -14.00
CA ASP A 399 -40.13 -4.51 -15.27
C ASP A 399 -38.94 -5.47 -15.43
N TRP A 400 -37.83 -5.19 -14.76
CA TRP A 400 -36.59 -5.95 -14.86
C TRP A 400 -36.43 -7.00 -13.75
N LEU A 401 -37.26 -6.98 -12.71
CA LEU A 401 -37.13 -7.85 -11.54
C LEU A 401 -38.22 -8.93 -11.58
N PRO A 402 -37.87 -10.23 -11.59
CA PRO A 402 -38.86 -11.30 -11.54
C PRO A 402 -39.61 -11.29 -10.19
N SER A 403 -40.74 -11.99 -10.14
CA SER A 403 -41.53 -12.12 -8.91
C SER A 403 -40.72 -12.81 -7.82
N LEU A 404 -40.47 -12.08 -6.73
CA LEU A 404 -39.67 -12.58 -5.60
C LEU A 404 -40.49 -13.46 -4.66
N ASN A 405 -39.87 -14.55 -4.19
CA ASN A 405 -40.39 -15.38 -3.10
C ASN A 405 -40.22 -14.70 -1.72
N SER A 406 -40.75 -15.33 -0.66
CA SER A 406 -40.70 -14.77 0.71
C SER A 406 -39.28 -14.58 1.23
N SER A 407 -38.38 -15.56 1.00
CA SER A 407 -36.99 -15.50 1.45
C SER A 407 -36.22 -14.37 0.77
N GLU A 408 -36.39 -14.21 -0.54
CA GLU A 408 -35.77 -13.16 -1.35
C GLU A 408 -36.25 -11.77 -0.93
N ARG A 409 -37.55 -11.60 -0.68
CA ARG A 409 -38.08 -10.34 -0.14
C ARG A 409 -37.52 -10.03 1.24
N ASN A 410 -37.45 -11.03 2.12
CA ASN A 410 -36.86 -10.89 3.45
C ASN A 410 -35.37 -10.54 3.39
N ALA A 411 -34.62 -11.04 2.40
CA ALA A 411 -33.22 -10.66 2.18
C ALA A 411 -33.07 -9.18 1.81
N ILE A 412 -33.88 -8.71 0.87
CA ILE A 412 -33.91 -7.29 0.46
C ILE A 412 -34.31 -6.40 1.64
N ALA A 413 -35.34 -6.79 2.39
CA ALA A 413 -35.79 -6.07 3.59
C ALA A 413 -34.67 -5.97 4.64
N ARG A 414 -33.96 -7.07 4.92
CA ARG A 414 -32.84 -7.10 5.87
C ARG A 414 -31.71 -6.15 5.45
N VAL A 415 -31.27 -6.21 4.20
CA VAL A 415 -30.23 -5.32 3.67
C VAL A 415 -30.67 -3.86 3.74
N TYR A 416 -31.92 -3.56 3.38
CA TYR A 416 -32.47 -2.22 3.47
C TYR A 416 -32.46 -1.67 4.92
N GLN A 417 -32.88 -2.48 5.90
CA GLN A 417 -32.89 -2.08 7.30
C GLN A 417 -31.47 -1.91 7.86
N ALA A 418 -30.52 -2.79 7.50
CA ALA A 418 -29.13 -2.68 7.91
C ALA A 418 -28.49 -1.38 7.40
N LEU A 419 -28.71 -1.03 6.12
CA LEU A 419 -28.25 0.23 5.53
C LEU A 419 -28.83 1.43 6.28
N LYS A 420 -30.15 1.43 6.52
CA LYS A 420 -30.83 2.50 7.26
C LYS A 420 -30.29 2.62 8.70
N CYS A 421 -30.03 1.50 9.37
CA CYS A 421 -29.48 1.46 10.72
C CYS A 421 -28.10 2.14 10.79
N VAL A 422 -27.18 1.76 9.89
CA VAL A 422 -25.84 2.36 9.78
C VAL A 422 -25.90 3.87 9.53
N MET A 423 -26.83 4.30 8.68
CA MET A 423 -27.02 5.72 8.35
C MET A 423 -27.60 6.51 9.52
N GLU A 424 -28.65 6.01 10.19
CA GLU A 424 -29.26 6.70 11.33
C GLU A 424 -28.33 6.73 12.55
N ALA A 425 -27.55 5.67 12.80
CA ALA A 425 -26.52 5.66 13.85
C ALA A 425 -25.50 6.80 13.64
N LEU A 426 -25.07 7.03 12.40
CA LEU A 426 -24.16 8.14 12.09
C LEU A 426 -24.78 9.51 12.42
N ARG A 427 -26.07 9.70 12.13
CA ARG A 427 -26.78 10.96 12.44
C ARG A 427 -26.90 11.18 13.94
N VAL A 428 -27.19 10.12 14.70
CA VAL A 428 -27.22 10.16 16.17
C VAL A 428 -25.84 10.52 16.72
N GLU A 429 -24.77 9.93 16.19
CA GLU A 429 -23.41 10.25 16.62
C GLU A 429 -23.00 11.69 16.26
N LEU A 430 -23.36 12.19 15.08
CA LEU A 430 -23.17 13.60 14.72
C LEU A 430 -23.95 14.54 15.65
N LYS A 431 -25.17 14.15 16.05
CA LYS A 431 -25.95 14.89 17.05
C LYS A 431 -25.28 14.89 18.43
N ASN A 432 -24.68 13.77 18.85
CA ASN A 432 -23.89 13.69 20.08
C ASN A 432 -22.66 14.62 20.05
N ARG A 433 -22.17 14.94 18.84
CA ARG A 433 -21.11 15.91 18.58
C ARG A 433 -21.62 17.34 18.35
N PHE A 434 -22.87 17.62 18.72
CA PHE A 434 -23.53 18.91 18.58
C PHE A 434 -23.73 19.38 17.12
N ILE A 435 -23.77 18.44 16.16
CA ILE A 435 -24.01 18.72 14.75
C ILE A 435 -25.42 18.27 14.39
N THR A 436 -26.24 19.21 13.92
CA THR A 436 -27.60 18.90 13.45
C THR A 436 -27.55 18.52 11.97
N THR A 437 -28.18 17.40 11.61
CA THR A 437 -28.23 16.89 10.24
C THR A 437 -29.65 16.64 9.77
N GLU A 438 -29.89 16.84 8.48
CA GLU A 438 -31.17 16.48 7.86
C GLU A 438 -31.34 14.94 7.79
N PRO A 439 -32.59 14.43 7.82
CA PRO A 439 -32.84 13.03 7.55
C PRO A 439 -32.48 12.62 6.13
N TYR A 440 -31.92 11.42 5.98
CA TYR A 440 -31.73 10.85 4.66
C TYR A 440 -33.08 10.60 4.01
N LEU A 441 -33.26 11.15 2.82
CA LEU A 441 -34.46 10.95 2.02
C LEU A 441 -34.29 9.66 1.21
N TYR A 442 -35.23 8.73 1.35
CA TYR A 442 -35.26 7.46 0.60
C TYR A 442 -36.57 7.21 -0.12
N ASP A 443 -37.66 7.90 0.24
CA ASP A 443 -38.89 7.94 -0.57
C ASP A 443 -38.84 9.16 -1.49
N LEU A 444 -38.82 8.91 -2.80
CA LEU A 444 -38.80 9.97 -3.82
C LEU A 444 -40.20 10.41 -4.25
N GLY A 445 -41.28 9.77 -3.77
CA GLY A 445 -42.66 10.06 -4.17
C GLY A 445 -42.94 9.84 -5.66
N LYS A 446 -42.06 9.14 -6.37
CA LYS A 446 -42.18 8.83 -7.80
C LYS A 446 -42.90 7.49 -7.99
N LYS A 447 -43.75 7.41 -9.02
CA LYS A 447 -44.44 6.17 -9.42
C LYS A 447 -43.59 5.29 -10.35
N GLU A 448 -42.68 5.91 -11.11
CA GLU A 448 -41.81 5.21 -12.07
C GLU A 448 -40.37 5.21 -11.57
N ILE A 449 -39.77 4.02 -11.56
CA ILE A 449 -38.44 3.78 -11.02
C ILE A 449 -37.49 3.42 -12.15
N HIS A 450 -36.68 4.40 -12.56
CA HIS A 450 -35.57 4.14 -13.46
C HIS A 450 -34.33 3.74 -12.67
N THR A 451 -34.28 2.47 -12.28
CA THR A 451 -33.11 1.90 -11.60
C THR A 451 -31.96 1.78 -12.59
N GLY A 452 -30.85 2.46 -12.31
CA GLY A 452 -29.59 2.29 -13.05
C GLY A 452 -29.04 0.87 -12.91
N ARG A 453 -28.27 0.41 -13.91
CA ARG A 453 -27.78 -0.98 -14.01
C ARG A 453 -27.09 -1.48 -12.73
N ARG A 454 -26.26 -0.67 -12.08
CA ARG A 454 -25.53 -1.04 -10.85
C ARG A 454 -26.45 -1.40 -9.68
N ASN A 455 -27.52 -0.63 -9.50
CA ASN A 455 -28.51 -0.91 -8.46
C ASN A 455 -29.32 -2.16 -8.80
N ARG A 456 -29.56 -2.45 -10.09
CA ARG A 456 -30.20 -3.72 -10.51
C ARG A 456 -29.30 -4.91 -10.20
N GLU A 457 -28.03 -4.84 -10.57
CA GLU A 457 -27.03 -5.87 -10.28
C GLU A 457 -26.88 -6.10 -8.77
N ALA A 458 -26.90 -5.03 -7.98
CA ALA A 458 -26.89 -5.12 -6.53
C ALA A 458 -28.12 -5.86 -5.98
N VAL A 459 -29.32 -5.60 -6.51
CA VAL A 459 -30.53 -6.33 -6.11
C VAL A 459 -30.42 -7.82 -6.44
N PHE A 460 -29.97 -8.18 -7.64
CA PHE A 460 -29.76 -9.59 -7.99
C PHE A 460 -28.71 -10.26 -7.10
N ARG A 461 -27.64 -9.54 -6.75
CA ARG A 461 -26.63 -10.01 -5.82
C ARG A 461 -27.18 -10.23 -4.42
N ILE A 462 -28.00 -9.30 -3.91
CA ILE A 462 -28.67 -9.47 -2.61
C ILE A 462 -29.49 -10.76 -2.60
N ILE A 463 -30.27 -11.00 -3.66
CA ILE A 463 -31.08 -12.20 -3.82
C ILE A 463 -30.19 -13.46 -3.83
N ALA A 464 -29.13 -13.46 -4.63
CA ALA A 464 -28.24 -14.62 -4.78
C ALA A 464 -27.46 -14.95 -3.50
N ILE A 465 -27.02 -13.95 -2.75
CA ILE A 465 -26.15 -14.14 -1.58
C ILE A 465 -26.96 -14.31 -0.29
N TYR A 466 -28.01 -13.49 -0.10
CA TYR A 466 -28.76 -13.42 1.17
C TYR A 466 -30.17 -14.00 1.08
N GLY A 467 -30.65 -14.33 -0.13
CA GLY A 467 -31.99 -14.88 -0.40
C GLY A 467 -32.11 -16.40 -0.24
N CYS A 468 -31.00 -17.13 -0.12
CA CYS A 468 -31.05 -18.54 0.23
C CYS A 468 -31.50 -18.72 1.69
N GLU A 469 -32.47 -19.60 1.92
CA GLU A 469 -32.83 -20.02 3.29
C GLU A 469 -31.56 -20.50 4.00
N ARG A 470 -31.31 -20.00 5.21
CA ARG A 470 -30.18 -20.44 6.05
C ARG A 470 -30.26 -21.97 6.11
N ILE A 471 -29.32 -22.65 5.46
CA ILE A 471 -29.04 -24.04 5.78
C ILE A 471 -28.57 -23.96 7.23
N VAL A 472 -29.43 -24.40 8.16
CA VAL A 472 -29.12 -24.42 9.59
C VAL A 472 -27.79 -25.13 9.74
N MET A 473 -26.76 -24.38 10.14
CA MET A 473 -25.45 -24.91 10.48
C MET A 473 -25.65 -25.95 11.57
N SER A 474 -25.48 -27.22 11.21
CA SER A 474 -25.41 -28.28 12.21
C SER A 474 -24.08 -28.13 12.93
N ASP A 475 -24.08 -28.07 14.26
CA ASP A 475 -22.89 -28.10 15.13
C ASP A 475 -21.86 -29.18 14.74
N SER A 476 -22.31 -30.21 14.00
CA SER A 476 -21.45 -31.25 13.43
C SER A 476 -20.44 -30.74 12.39
N LEU A 477 -20.79 -29.71 11.60
CA LEU A 477 -19.96 -29.15 10.54
C LEU A 477 -18.87 -28.23 11.10
N GLU A 478 -19.19 -27.45 12.13
CA GLU A 478 -18.24 -26.61 12.85
C GLU A 478 -17.22 -27.45 13.64
N ARG A 479 -17.66 -28.58 14.22
CA ARG A 479 -16.76 -29.60 14.78
C ARG A 479 -15.87 -30.24 13.72
N LEU A 480 -16.36 -30.42 12.49
CA LEU A 480 -15.58 -30.95 11.38
C LEU A 480 -14.51 -29.95 10.89
N PHE A 481 -14.81 -28.66 10.89
CA PHE A 481 -13.81 -27.62 10.61
C PHE A 481 -12.75 -27.52 11.71
N ASN A 482 -13.15 -27.57 12.98
CA ASN A 482 -12.19 -27.59 14.09
C ASN A 482 -11.27 -28.83 14.06
N LEU A 483 -11.79 -30.00 13.66
CA LEU A 483 -11.00 -31.22 13.50
C LEU A 483 -10.01 -31.18 12.32
N ILE A 484 -10.24 -30.30 11.32
CA ILE A 484 -9.34 -30.11 10.18
C ILE A 484 -8.30 -29.02 10.47
N GLU A 485 -8.60 -28.09 11.38
CA GLU A 485 -7.71 -26.98 11.75
C GLU A 485 -6.76 -27.30 12.91
N GLU A 486 -7.01 -28.35 13.70
CA GLU A 486 -6.01 -28.87 14.64
C GLU A 486 -4.93 -29.67 13.88
N PRO A 487 -3.66 -29.22 13.87
CA PRO A 487 -2.59 -30.01 13.31
C PRO A 487 -2.39 -31.24 14.20
N ASN A 488 -2.35 -32.43 13.60
CA ASN A 488 -1.97 -33.69 14.22
C ASN A 488 -0.82 -33.49 15.24
N GLN A 489 -1.17 -33.32 16.51
CA GLN A 489 -0.31 -33.74 17.58
C GLN A 489 -0.47 -35.26 17.67
N GLN A 490 0.65 -35.96 17.68
CA GLN A 490 0.82 -37.41 17.77
C GLN A 490 0.85 -38.14 16.42
N PHE A 491 2.06 -38.31 15.88
CA PHE A 491 2.72 -39.62 15.79
C PHE A 491 4.24 -39.41 15.63
N GLU A 492 4.92 -39.19 16.76
CA GLU A 492 6.17 -39.81 17.25
C GLU A 492 6.74 -39.01 18.43
#